data_AF-A0A9D8FDS8-F1
#
_entry.id   AF-A0A9D8FDS8-F1
#
_cell.length_a   1.000
_cell.length_b   1.000
_cell.length_c   1.000
_cell.angle_alpha   90.00
_cell.angle_beta   90.00
_cell.angle_gamma   90.00
#
_symmetry.space_group_name_H-M   'P 1'
#
loop_
_entity.id
_entity.type
_entity.pdbx_description
1 polymer ?
#
loop_
_entity_poly.entity_id
_entity_poly.type
_entity_poly.pdbx_seq_one_letter_code
_entity_poly.pdbx_strand_id
1 'polypeptide(L)'
;MRPMNVTAPSAATGHADFQMPAPMEAELDAVIARYPQKRSASLMLLHAVQERFGFISRGAVEWIARKLDLQPINIYELVTFYPMFRQEPLGKTHIKVCRTLSCALAGSEALRGHFCKQLGLDPEKHHPQTTPDGKFTVEFVECLADCGNAPVVLLNEELLPKVTTAMGEAILAKQR
;
A
#
# COMPACT_ATOMS: atom_id res chain seq x y z
N MET A 1 -7.92 -13.53 -12.52
CA MET A 1 -6.94 -12.47 -12.82
C MET A 1 -5.56 -13.10 -12.80
N ARG A 2 -4.78 -12.96 -13.87
CA ARG A 2 -3.48 -13.62 -14.01
C ARG A 2 -2.45 -12.82 -13.19
N PRO A 3 -1.66 -13.44 -12.29
CA PRO A 3 -0.63 -12.71 -11.57
C PRO A 3 0.43 -12.24 -12.60
N MET A 4 0.59 -10.94 -12.77
CA MET A 4 1.69 -10.39 -13.56
C MET A 4 2.96 -10.56 -12.73
N ASN A 5 3.84 -11.46 -13.18
CA ASN A 5 5.10 -11.73 -12.52
C ASN A 5 6.06 -10.56 -12.76
N VAL A 6 6.05 -9.60 -11.85
CA VAL A 6 6.87 -8.39 -11.91
C VAL A 6 7.86 -8.42 -10.76
N THR A 7 9.12 -8.70 -11.10
CA THR A 7 10.25 -8.43 -10.21
C THR A 7 10.34 -6.93 -9.96
N ALA A 8 10.08 -6.51 -8.72
CA ALA A 8 10.19 -5.13 -8.28
C ALA A 8 11.64 -4.63 -8.45
N PRO A 9 11.88 -3.48 -9.11
CA PRO A 9 13.20 -2.88 -9.15
C PRO A 9 13.57 -2.32 -7.77
N SER A 10 14.86 -2.48 -7.43
CA SER A 10 15.48 -2.06 -6.18
C SER A 10 15.19 -0.60 -5.82
N ALA A 11 14.91 -0.38 -4.53
CA ALA A 11 14.68 0.91 -3.91
C ALA A 11 15.93 1.80 -3.96
N ALA A 12 16.15 2.50 -5.08
CA ALA A 12 17.07 3.62 -5.17
C ALA A 12 16.91 4.37 -6.49
N THR A 13 15.96 5.31 -6.58
CA THR A 13 16.19 6.52 -7.42
C THR A 13 15.26 7.64 -7.02
N GLY A 14 15.85 8.63 -6.36
CA GLY A 14 15.26 9.95 -6.19
C GLY A 14 15.16 10.66 -7.54
N HIS A 15 13.96 11.15 -7.83
CA HIS A 15 13.63 12.40 -8.52
C HIS A 15 14.06 12.67 -9.98
N ALA A 16 14.96 11.93 -10.62
CA ALA A 16 15.40 12.28 -11.99
C ALA A 16 14.93 11.33 -13.12
N ASP A 17 14.80 10.03 -12.87
CA ASP A 17 14.66 9.03 -13.95
C ASP A 17 13.39 8.17 -13.85
N PHE A 18 12.24 8.77 -13.51
CA PHE A 18 10.99 8.02 -13.61
C PHE A 18 10.65 7.75 -15.08
N GLN A 19 10.84 6.51 -15.50
CA GLN A 19 10.51 6.03 -16.84
C GLN A 19 9.43 4.96 -16.77
N MET A 20 8.34 5.19 -17.48
CA MET A 20 7.30 4.18 -17.65
C MET A 20 7.77 3.15 -18.68
N PRO A 21 7.78 1.84 -18.37
CA PRO A 21 8.06 0.82 -19.37
C PRO A 21 7.02 0.88 -20.50
N ALA A 22 7.48 0.88 -21.76
CA ALA A 22 6.62 0.92 -22.94
C ALA A 22 5.42 -0.04 -22.95
N PRO A 23 5.55 -1.34 -22.56
CA PRO A 23 4.39 -2.23 -22.53
C PRO A 23 3.33 -1.79 -21.52
N MET A 24 3.74 -1.29 -20.36
CA MET A 24 2.83 -0.80 -19.32
C MET A 24 2.18 0.52 -19.72
N GLU A 25 2.92 1.39 -20.42
CA GLU A 25 2.34 2.63 -20.96
C GLU A 25 1.20 2.35 -21.94
N ALA A 26 1.35 1.35 -22.82
CA ALA A 26 0.29 0.94 -23.74
C ALA A 26 -0.96 0.39 -23.02
N GLU A 27 -0.76 -0.37 -21.93
CA GLU A 27 -1.87 -0.84 -21.09
C GLU A 27 -2.60 0.33 -20.43
N LEU A 28 -1.85 1.33 -19.94
CA LEU A 28 -2.42 2.54 -19.35
C LEU A 28 -3.17 3.39 -20.38
N ASP A 29 -2.70 3.47 -21.63
CA ASP A 29 -3.43 4.12 -22.72
C ASP A 29 -4.79 3.46 -22.98
N ALA A 30 -4.83 2.13 -22.95
CA ALA A 30 -6.09 1.38 -23.07
C ALA A 30 -7.03 1.62 -21.87
N VAL A 31 -6.49 1.84 -20.66
CA VAL A 31 -7.28 2.22 -19.48
C VAL A 31 -7.85 3.64 -19.64
N ILE A 32 -7.04 4.60 -20.08
CA ILE A 32 -7.46 5.99 -20.30
C ILE A 32 -8.60 6.05 -21.32
N ALA A 33 -8.51 5.28 -22.40
CA ALA A 33 -9.52 5.23 -23.46
C ALA A 33 -10.91 4.75 -23.00
N ARG A 34 -11.02 4.09 -21.84
CA ARG A 34 -12.32 3.67 -21.26
C ARG A 34 -13.12 4.84 -20.68
N TYR A 35 -12.48 5.99 -20.45
CA TYR A 35 -13.11 7.13 -19.82
C TYR A 35 -13.40 8.23 -20.84
N PRO A 36 -14.59 8.87 -20.78
CA PRO A 36 -14.90 10.01 -21.64
C PRO A 36 -14.03 11.24 -21.33
N GLN A 37 -13.51 11.35 -20.10
CA GLN A 37 -12.56 12.39 -19.69
C GLN A 37 -11.30 11.73 -19.14
N LYS A 38 -10.12 12.14 -19.63
CA LYS A 38 -8.83 11.56 -19.21
C LYS A 38 -8.61 11.66 -17.70
N ARG A 39 -9.01 12.77 -17.08
CA ARG A 39 -8.87 12.99 -15.62
C ARG A 39 -9.50 11.87 -14.78
N SER A 40 -10.55 11.21 -15.27
CA SER A 40 -11.23 10.14 -14.54
C SER A 40 -10.39 8.87 -14.40
N ALA A 41 -9.33 8.73 -15.20
CA ALA A 41 -8.38 7.61 -15.11
C ALA A 41 -7.31 7.81 -14.02
N SER A 42 -7.26 8.96 -13.34
CA SER A 42 -6.16 9.31 -12.41
C SER A 42 -5.90 8.25 -11.33
N LEU A 43 -6.96 7.75 -10.67
CA LEU A 43 -6.80 6.73 -9.64
C LEU A 43 -6.27 5.41 -10.22
N MET A 44 -6.73 5.02 -11.42
CA MET A 44 -6.28 3.78 -12.06
C MET A 44 -4.79 3.85 -12.41
N LEU A 45 -4.31 5.00 -12.89
CA LEU A 45 -2.90 5.21 -13.17
C LEU A 45 -2.06 5.17 -11.89
N LEU A 46 -2.53 5.81 -10.81
CA LEU A 46 -1.85 5.78 -9.52
C LEU A 46 -1.75 4.37 -8.95
N HIS A 47 -2.82 3.58 -9.05
CA HIS A 47 -2.83 2.17 -8.67
C HIS A 47 -1.80 1.35 -9.44
N ALA A 48 -1.80 1.45 -10.77
CA ALA A 48 -0.85 0.73 -11.62
C ALA A 48 0.61 1.11 -11.33
N VAL A 49 0.87 2.41 -11.15
CA VAL A 49 2.19 2.91 -10.76
C VAL A 49 2.62 2.33 -9.41
N GLN A 50 1.76 2.39 -8.40
CA GLN A 50 2.10 1.87 -7.08
C GLN A 50 2.29 0.35 -7.09
N GLU A 51 1.50 -0.40 -7.85
CA GLU A 51 1.67 -1.85 -8.00
C GLU A 51 3.01 -2.19 -8.66
N ARG A 52 3.43 -1.41 -9.66
CA ARG A 52 4.69 -1.63 -10.37
C ARG A 52 5.93 -1.23 -9.57
N PHE A 53 5.89 -0.06 -8.95
CA PHE A 53 7.06 0.58 -8.34
C PHE A 53 7.04 0.51 -6.80
N GLY A 54 5.97 0.02 -6.20
CA GLY A 54 5.76 -0.10 -4.75
C GLY A 54 5.23 1.17 -4.08
N PHE A 55 5.60 2.33 -4.60
CA PHE A 55 5.22 3.66 -4.13
C PHE A 55 5.14 4.67 -5.29
N ILE A 56 4.58 5.84 -5.03
CA ILE A 56 4.38 6.92 -6.00
C ILE A 56 5.43 8.00 -5.76
N SER A 57 6.44 8.02 -6.61
CA SER A 57 7.48 9.05 -6.58
C SER A 57 6.98 10.36 -7.20
N ARG A 58 7.67 11.47 -6.91
CA ARG A 58 7.40 12.77 -7.55
C ARG A 58 7.47 12.69 -9.09
N GLY A 59 8.44 11.94 -9.63
CA GLY A 59 8.55 11.74 -11.07
C GLY A 59 7.33 11.00 -11.65
N ALA A 60 6.75 10.07 -10.89
CA ALA A 60 5.51 9.40 -11.27
C ALA A 60 4.31 10.35 -11.28
N VAL A 61 4.20 11.23 -10.27
CA VAL A 61 3.17 12.28 -10.21
C VAL A 61 3.25 13.17 -11.45
N GLU A 62 4.44 13.65 -11.78
CA GLU A 62 4.67 14.50 -12.94
C GLU A 62 4.38 13.78 -14.26
N TRP A 63 4.74 12.49 -14.37
CA TRP A 63 4.44 11.68 -15.54
C TRP A 63 2.93 11.46 -15.74
N ILE A 64 2.21 11.08 -14.68
CA ILE A 64 0.75 10.88 -14.72
C ILE A 64 0.06 12.19 -15.12
N ALA A 65 0.48 13.31 -14.53
CA ALA A 65 -0.08 14.62 -14.84
C ALA A 65 0.07 14.96 -16.33
N ARG A 66 1.27 14.77 -16.91
CA ARG A 66 1.48 14.94 -18.36
C ARG A 66 0.62 13.99 -19.20
N LYS A 67 0.52 12.72 -18.82
CA LYS A 67 -0.25 11.70 -19.55
C LYS A 67 -1.75 12.03 -19.62
N LEU A 68 -2.29 12.61 -18.54
CA LEU A 68 -3.70 12.96 -18.41
C LEU A 68 -4.04 14.40 -18.80
N ASP A 69 -3.06 15.21 -19.20
CA ASP A 69 -3.20 16.64 -19.48
C ASP A 69 -3.72 17.42 -18.26
N LEU A 70 -3.08 17.19 -17.11
CA LEU A 70 -3.39 17.80 -15.82
C LEU A 70 -2.16 18.49 -15.22
N GLN A 71 -2.39 19.33 -14.21
CA GLN A 71 -1.29 19.89 -13.43
C GLN A 71 -0.81 18.85 -12.39
N PRO A 72 0.50 18.79 -12.08
CA PRO A 72 1.03 17.88 -11.06
C PRO A 72 0.33 17.99 -9.70
N ILE A 73 -0.14 19.19 -9.34
CA ILE A 73 -0.89 19.41 -8.09
C ILE A 73 -2.19 18.60 -8.04
N ASN A 74 -2.89 18.41 -9.17
CA ASN A 74 -4.14 17.63 -9.18
C ASN A 74 -3.89 16.15 -8.88
N ILE A 75 -2.73 15.62 -9.28
CA ILE A 75 -2.35 14.24 -8.97
C ILE A 75 -1.84 14.15 -7.54
N TYR A 76 -1.05 15.11 -7.09
CA TYR A 76 -0.54 15.16 -5.72
C TYR A 76 -1.66 15.26 -4.69
N GLU A 77 -2.71 16.05 -4.97
CA GLU A 77 -3.93 16.10 -4.16
C GLU A 77 -4.49 14.69 -3.93
N LEU A 78 -4.64 13.88 -4.99
CA LEU A 78 -5.14 12.51 -4.87
C LEU A 78 -4.21 11.61 -4.04
N VAL A 79 -2.90 11.71 -4.25
CA VAL A 79 -1.89 10.92 -3.51
C VAL A 79 -1.94 11.23 -2.01
N THR A 80 -2.13 12.50 -1.65
CA THR A 80 -2.23 12.90 -0.24
C THR A 80 -3.60 12.64 0.38
N PHE A 81 -4.65 12.61 -0.45
CA PHE A 81 -6.03 12.44 0.00
C PHE A 81 -6.38 10.97 0.27
N TYR A 82 -5.97 10.05 -0.60
CA TYR A 82 -6.28 8.63 -0.45
C TYR A 82 -5.18 7.90 0.33
N PRO A 83 -5.47 7.38 1.54
CA PRO A 83 -4.44 6.80 2.43
C PRO A 83 -3.78 5.54 1.88
N MET A 84 -4.41 4.91 0.88
CA MET A 84 -3.87 3.74 0.17
C MET A 84 -2.65 4.07 -0.70
N PHE A 85 -2.48 5.33 -1.11
CA PHE A 85 -1.34 5.76 -1.92
C PHE A 85 -0.18 6.19 -1.04
N ARG A 86 1.00 5.71 -1.41
CA ARG A 86 2.20 5.81 -0.58
C ARG A 86 3.26 6.56 -1.35
N GLN A 87 3.92 7.49 -0.68
CA GLN A 87 5.02 8.28 -1.24
C GLN A 87 6.39 7.75 -0.83
N GLU A 88 6.41 6.77 0.07
CA GLU A 88 7.60 6.12 0.59
C GLU A 88 7.52 4.60 0.38
N PRO A 89 8.66 3.92 0.20
CA PRO A 89 8.71 2.48 0.08
C PRO A 89 8.30 1.81 1.39
N LEU A 90 7.57 0.71 1.28
CA LEU A 90 7.26 -0.17 2.41
C LEU A 90 8.16 -1.39 2.41
N GLY A 91 8.17 -2.08 3.55
CA GLY A 91 8.73 -3.40 3.65
C GLY A 91 8.00 -4.41 2.76
N LYS A 92 8.68 -5.50 2.44
CA LYS A 92 8.15 -6.57 1.58
C LYS A 92 6.80 -7.14 2.06
N THR A 93 6.59 -7.17 3.37
CA THR A 93 5.36 -7.64 4.02
C THR A 93 4.70 -6.48 4.76
N HIS A 94 3.54 -6.07 4.29
CA HIS A 94 2.75 -5.01 4.89
C HIS A 94 1.61 -5.58 5.74
N ILE A 95 1.66 -5.35 7.05
CA ILE A 95 0.69 -5.81 8.04
C ILE A 95 -0.20 -4.62 8.42
N LYS A 96 -1.44 -4.64 7.95
CA LYS A 96 -2.45 -3.62 8.21
C LYS A 96 -3.46 -4.10 9.23
N VAL A 97 -3.44 -3.56 10.44
CA VAL A 97 -4.34 -3.98 11.52
C VAL A 97 -5.53 -3.02 11.61
N CYS A 98 -6.76 -3.55 11.52
CA CYS A 98 -7.95 -2.72 11.69
C CYS A 98 -8.08 -2.18 13.13
N ARG A 99 -8.31 -0.88 13.29
CA ARG A 99 -8.47 -0.22 14.61
C ARG A 99 -9.88 0.31 14.90
N THR A 100 -10.86 0.05 14.03
CA THR A 100 -12.22 0.52 14.25
C THR A 100 -12.95 -0.31 15.31
N LEU A 101 -14.10 0.19 15.77
CA LEU A 101 -14.79 -0.25 16.99
C LEU A 101 -14.81 -1.76 17.22
N SER A 102 -15.29 -2.56 16.25
CA SER A 102 -15.39 -4.02 16.43
C SER A 102 -14.02 -4.68 16.61
N CYS A 103 -13.00 -4.25 15.87
CA CYS A 103 -11.64 -4.78 16.00
C CYS A 103 -10.96 -4.31 17.29
N ALA A 104 -11.18 -3.04 17.68
CA ALA A 104 -10.68 -2.51 18.93
C ALA A 104 -11.23 -3.29 20.13
N LEU A 105 -12.56 -3.53 20.16
CA LEU A 105 -13.21 -4.35 21.21
C LEU A 105 -12.74 -5.80 21.20
N ALA A 106 -12.38 -6.35 20.04
CA ALA A 106 -11.82 -7.69 19.90
C ALA A 106 -10.31 -7.78 20.22
N GLY A 107 -9.66 -6.68 20.59
CA GLY A 107 -8.26 -6.66 21.01
C GLY A 107 -7.24 -6.39 19.91
N SER A 108 -7.61 -5.69 18.83
CA SER A 108 -6.68 -5.39 17.73
C SER A 108 -5.50 -4.50 18.14
N GLU A 109 -5.66 -3.69 19.18
CA GLU A 109 -4.57 -2.88 19.77
C GLU A 109 -3.48 -3.76 20.37
N ALA A 110 -3.87 -4.73 21.20
CA ALA A 110 -2.95 -5.72 21.76
C ALA A 110 -2.27 -6.56 20.65
N LEU A 111 -3.03 -6.92 19.61
CA LEU A 111 -2.49 -7.63 18.45
C LEU A 111 -1.42 -6.81 17.71
N ARG A 112 -1.68 -5.53 17.42
CA ARG A 112 -0.66 -4.67 16.79
C ARG A 112 0.54 -4.44 17.70
N GLY A 113 0.31 -4.22 19.00
CA GLY A 113 1.38 -4.10 19.98
C GLY A 113 2.29 -5.33 20.00
N HIS A 114 1.71 -6.52 19.87
CA HIS A 114 2.46 -7.77 19.73
C HIS A 114 3.33 -7.77 18.45
N PHE A 115 2.78 -7.41 17.28
CA PHE A 115 3.58 -7.29 16.05
C PHE A 115 4.74 -6.31 16.20
N CYS A 116 4.48 -5.12 16.76
CA CYS A 116 5.51 -4.10 16.95
C CYS A 116 6.63 -4.60 17.86
N LYS A 117 6.28 -5.21 19.00
CA LYS A 117 7.26 -5.76 19.94
C LYS A 117 8.14 -6.85 19.32
N GLN A 118 7.56 -7.77 18.54
CA GLN A 118 8.30 -8.85 17.87
C GLN A 118 9.24 -8.34 16.77
N LEU A 119 8.93 -7.19 16.17
CA LEU A 119 9.67 -6.58 15.09
C LEU A 119 10.61 -5.44 15.55
N GLY A 120 10.62 -5.12 16.84
CA GLY A 120 11.41 -4.00 17.38
C GLY A 120 10.90 -2.62 16.96
N LEU A 121 9.60 -2.51 16.63
CA LEU A 121 8.91 -1.26 16.30
C LEU A 121 8.22 -0.68 17.54
N ASP A 122 7.88 0.61 17.49
CA ASP A 122 7.27 1.33 18.60
C ASP A 122 5.73 1.10 18.63
N PRO A 123 5.18 0.48 19.69
CA PRO A 123 3.75 0.24 19.80
C PRO A 123 2.94 1.52 20.04
N GLU A 124 3.52 2.66 20.36
CA GLU A 124 2.76 3.92 20.56
C GLU A 124 2.64 4.75 19.28
N LYS A 125 3.51 4.48 18.29
CA LYS A 125 3.44 5.15 16.98
C LYS A 125 2.29 4.58 16.14
N HIS A 126 1.44 5.48 15.66
CA HIS A 126 0.27 5.14 14.82
C HIS A 126 0.53 5.21 13.31
N HIS A 127 1.61 5.86 12.86
CA HIS A 127 1.99 5.89 11.44
C HIS A 127 2.60 4.54 11.02
N PRO A 128 2.70 4.26 9.71
CA PRO A 128 3.35 3.06 9.21
C PRO A 128 4.80 3.01 9.66
N GLN A 129 5.22 1.87 10.18
CA GLN A 129 6.59 1.66 10.66
C GLN A 129 7.20 0.48 9.95
N THR A 130 8.35 0.72 9.32
CA THR A 130 9.10 -0.30 8.57
C THR A 130 10.33 -0.74 9.37
N THR A 131 10.59 -2.04 9.41
CA THR A 131 11.77 -2.59 10.06
C THR A 131 13.06 -2.17 9.34
N PRO A 132 14.21 -2.06 10.05
CA PRO A 132 15.48 -1.61 9.44
C PRO A 132 15.96 -2.50 8.28
N ASP A 133 15.57 -3.76 8.25
CA ASP A 133 15.88 -4.73 7.20
C ASP A 133 14.95 -4.63 5.98
N GLY A 134 13.96 -3.74 5.99
CA GLY A 134 12.99 -3.54 4.91
C GLY A 134 12.07 -4.75 4.67
N LYS A 135 11.97 -5.68 5.63
CA LYS A 135 11.12 -6.87 5.46
C LYS A 135 9.66 -6.61 5.83
N PHE A 136 9.41 -5.88 6.91
CA PHE A 136 8.05 -5.70 7.46
C PHE A 136 7.69 -4.23 7.59
N THR A 137 6.45 -3.90 7.23
CA THR A 137 5.79 -2.66 7.65
C THR A 137 4.57 -3.02 8.48
N VAL A 138 4.38 -2.36 9.62
CA VAL A 138 3.17 -2.46 10.43
C VAL A 138 2.48 -1.11 10.47
N GLU A 139 1.20 -1.07 10.14
CA GLU A 139 0.36 0.12 10.28
C GLU A 139 -1.00 -0.23 10.88
N PHE A 140 -1.63 0.77 11.51
CA PHE A 140 -3.06 0.72 11.72
C PHE A 140 -3.78 1.19 10.45
N VAL A 141 -4.91 0.54 10.16
CA VAL A 141 -5.86 0.97 9.14
C VAL A 141 -7.25 1.08 9.74
N GLU A 142 -8.10 1.82 9.03
CA GLU A 142 -9.51 1.92 9.37
C GLU A 142 -10.28 0.65 8.95
N CYS A 143 -11.61 0.76 8.87
CA CYS A 143 -12.50 -0.38 8.71
C CYS A 143 -12.16 -1.22 7.46
N LEU A 144 -11.91 -2.51 7.66
CA LEU A 144 -11.69 -3.50 6.60
C LEU A 144 -12.97 -4.25 6.18
N ALA A 145 -14.14 -3.75 6.60
CA ALA A 145 -15.47 -4.26 6.23
C ALA A 145 -15.77 -5.74 6.58
N ASP A 146 -15.05 -6.33 7.53
CA ASP A 146 -15.28 -7.70 8.01
C ASP A 146 -15.50 -7.76 9.53
N CYS A 147 -16.36 -6.87 10.04
CA CYS A 147 -16.56 -6.66 11.48
C CYS A 147 -17.03 -7.91 12.24
N GLY A 148 -17.75 -8.84 11.57
CA GLY A 148 -18.22 -10.09 12.18
C GLY A 148 -17.11 -11.10 12.48
N ASN A 149 -15.91 -10.88 11.92
CA ASN A 149 -14.75 -11.73 12.09
C ASN A 149 -13.57 -10.99 12.74
N ALA A 150 -13.84 -9.95 13.54
CA ALA A 150 -12.82 -9.22 14.27
C ALA A 150 -11.98 -10.12 15.22
N PRO A 151 -10.68 -9.81 15.46
CA PRO A 151 -9.87 -8.79 14.79
C PRO A 151 -9.51 -9.16 13.35
N VAL A 152 -9.51 -8.17 12.46
CA VAL A 152 -9.19 -8.34 11.03
C VAL A 152 -7.84 -7.69 10.72
N VAL A 153 -7.00 -8.42 10.00
CA VAL A 153 -5.71 -7.94 9.48
C VAL A 153 -5.70 -8.07 7.97
N LEU A 154 -5.21 -7.07 7.26
CA LEU A 154 -4.94 -7.16 5.83
C LEU A 154 -3.43 -7.32 5.63
N LEU A 155 -3.02 -8.53 5.25
CA LEU A 155 -1.63 -8.88 5.00
C LEU A 155 -1.34 -8.70 3.51
N ASN A 156 -0.61 -7.64 3.15
CA ASN A 156 -0.51 -7.17 1.77
C ASN A 156 -1.92 -6.95 1.17
N GLU A 157 -2.38 -7.86 0.31
CA GLU A 157 -3.71 -7.83 -0.32
C GLU A 157 -4.61 -8.99 0.17
N GLU A 158 -4.14 -9.81 1.12
CA GLU A 158 -4.89 -10.94 1.68
C GLU A 158 -5.59 -10.55 2.99
N LEU A 159 -6.92 -10.64 3.00
CA LEU A 159 -7.72 -10.36 4.20
C LEU A 159 -7.72 -11.57 5.13
N LEU A 160 -7.24 -11.38 6.36
CA LEU A 160 -7.16 -12.41 7.39
C LEU A 160 -8.20 -12.12 8.49
N PRO A 161 -9.25 -12.95 8.61
CA PRO A 161 -10.23 -12.87 9.68
C PRO A 161 -9.74 -13.53 10.98
N LYS A 162 -10.33 -13.13 12.12
CA LYS A 162 -10.18 -13.72 13.47
C LYS A 162 -8.72 -13.92 13.89
N VAL A 163 -7.87 -12.94 13.60
CA VAL A 163 -6.43 -13.06 13.83
C VAL A 163 -6.15 -13.02 15.32
N THR A 164 -5.58 -14.11 15.82
CA THR A 164 -5.07 -14.24 17.19
C THR A 164 -3.58 -13.88 17.24
N THR A 165 -3.04 -13.67 18.44
CA THR A 165 -1.60 -13.48 18.64
C THR A 165 -0.77 -14.67 18.12
N ALA A 166 -1.24 -15.90 18.35
CA ALA A 166 -0.59 -17.11 17.83
C ALA A 166 -0.57 -17.15 16.29
N MET A 167 -1.65 -16.72 15.65
CA MET A 167 -1.67 -16.55 14.19
C MET A 167 -0.70 -15.44 13.74
N GLY A 168 -0.61 -14.34 14.51
CA GLY A 168 0.37 -13.28 14.30
C GLY A 168 1.81 -13.78 14.30
N GLU A 169 2.18 -14.61 15.27
CA GLU A 169 3.50 -15.25 15.32
C GLU A 169 3.76 -16.13 14.10
N ALA A 170 2.76 -16.90 13.66
CA ALA A 170 2.86 -17.73 12.46
C ALA A 170 3.03 -16.88 11.18
N ILE A 171 2.40 -15.71 11.09
CA ILE A 171 2.58 -14.76 9.99
C ILE A 171 4.03 -14.28 9.94
N LEU A 172 4.59 -13.87 11.10
CA LEU A 172 5.97 -13.41 11.17
C LEU A 172 6.97 -14.53 10.84
N ALA A 173 6.72 -15.76 11.29
CA ALA A 173 7.60 -16.89 11.03
C ALA A 173 7.65 -17.30 9.55
N LYS A 174 6.52 -17.25 8.84
CA LYS A 174 6.45 -17.63 7.41
C LYS A 174 7.17 -16.66 6.48
N GLN A 175 7.41 -15.42 6.92
CA GLN A 175 7.95 -14.33 6.09
C GLN A 175 9.40 -13.95 6.46
N ARG A 176 10.01 -14.65 7.42
CA ARG A 176 11.42 -14.48 7.81
C ARG A 176 12.36 -15.18 6.86
#